data_AF-A0A8T4NZR8-F1
#
_entry.id   AF-A0A8T4NZR8-F1
#
_cell.length_a   1.000
_cell.length_b   1.000
_cell.length_c   1.000
_cell.angle_alpha   90.00
_cell.angle_beta   90.00
_cell.angle_gamma   90.00
#
_symmetry.space_group_name_H-M   'P 1'
#
loop_
_entity.id
_entity.type
_entity.pdbx_description
1 polymer ?
#
loop_
_entity_poly.entity_id
_entity_poly.type
_entity_poly.pdbx_seq_one_letter_code
_entity_poly.pdbx_strand_id
1 'polypeptide(L)'
;MRKLFGNWTNALREAKIPVRKYLSQEDLIRILQDIYLELNRTPTREELRKRKPTHTPFIEKFGSYTAACLRAGLIPNYGRNNNVWKAWQKHCEDMARILYGKIEIQFKNKDIGIPDIYVQNQSLFIEAKTCGYRDFKQQIERYCSNDHRLEFWCIFKGIETKHDMVSYIYAKDLAKKMKSLGRQDLAVKCQQFIRNIFNEEQRTLV
;
A
#
# COMPACT_ATOMS: atom_id res chain seq x y z
N MET A 1 -2.48 41.30 18.54
CA MET A 1 -2.29 39.83 18.40
C MET A 1 -1.07 39.44 17.57
N ARG A 2 -1.04 39.64 16.24
CA ARG A 2 0.14 39.25 15.41
C ARG A 2 1.43 40.03 15.76
N LYS A 3 1.30 41.32 16.13
CA LYS A 3 2.41 42.15 16.65
C LYS A 3 2.88 41.80 18.08
N LEU A 4 2.05 41.12 18.87
CA LEU A 4 2.33 40.81 20.29
C LEU A 4 2.91 39.40 20.46
N PHE A 5 2.42 38.43 19.71
CA PHE A 5 2.79 37.01 19.88
C PHE A 5 3.36 36.37 18.60
N GLY A 6 3.43 37.11 17.49
CA GLY A 6 3.85 36.61 16.18
C GLY A 6 2.78 35.76 15.49
N ASN A 7 2.34 34.67 16.10
CA ASN A 7 1.30 33.78 15.59
C ASN A 7 0.36 33.27 16.70
N TRP A 8 -0.75 32.65 16.27
CA TRP A 8 -1.79 32.16 17.18
C TRP A 8 -1.30 31.05 18.11
N THR A 9 -0.43 30.16 17.64
CA THR A 9 0.17 29.10 18.45
C THR A 9 0.99 29.65 19.62
N ASN A 10 1.75 30.72 19.39
CA ASN A 10 2.50 31.40 20.43
C ASN A 10 1.58 32.11 21.42
N ALA A 11 0.49 32.73 20.95
CA ALA A 11 -0.51 33.32 21.83
C ALA A 11 -1.17 32.27 22.74
N LEU A 12 -1.45 31.08 22.21
CA LEU A 12 -1.95 29.95 23.01
C LEU A 12 -0.91 29.44 24.01
N ARG A 13 0.36 29.34 23.62
CA ARG A 13 1.47 28.95 24.53
C ARG A 13 1.64 29.94 25.68
N GLU A 14 1.62 31.24 25.39
CA GLU A 14 1.74 32.31 26.39
C GLU A 14 0.56 32.28 27.36
N ALA A 15 -0.65 32.05 26.84
CA ALA A 15 -1.86 31.89 27.65
C ALA A 15 -1.91 30.54 28.41
N LYS A 16 -0.86 29.71 28.32
CA LYS A 16 -0.81 28.33 28.86
C LYS A 16 -2.00 27.47 28.40
N ILE A 17 -2.57 27.78 27.24
CA ILE A 17 -3.62 27.00 26.61
C ILE A 17 -2.97 25.88 25.79
N PRO A 18 -3.33 24.61 26.01
CA PRO A 18 -2.76 23.49 25.26
C PRO A 18 -2.95 23.66 23.75
N VAL A 19 -1.84 23.81 23.03
CA VAL A 19 -1.87 23.82 21.57
C VAL A 19 -2.16 22.41 21.10
N ARG A 20 -3.27 22.21 20.37
CA ARG A 20 -3.50 20.95 19.65
C ARG A 20 -2.35 20.73 18.68
N LYS A 21 -1.55 19.67 18.90
CA LYS A 21 -0.51 19.27 17.95
C LYS A 21 -1.19 18.85 16.65
N TYR A 22 -0.93 19.60 15.59
CA TYR A 22 -1.35 19.19 14.24
C TYR A 22 -0.54 17.95 13.86
N LEU A 23 -1.23 16.85 13.57
CA LEU A 23 -0.60 15.63 13.07
C LEU A 23 -0.59 15.65 11.55
N SER A 24 0.61 15.51 10.97
CA SER A 24 0.79 15.32 9.53
C SER A 24 0.30 13.94 9.08
N GLN A 25 0.21 13.71 7.77
CA GLN A 25 -0.07 12.36 7.25
C GLN A 25 1.04 11.39 7.66
N GLU A 26 2.29 11.85 7.65
CA GLU A 26 3.48 11.10 8.04
C GLU A 26 3.44 10.71 9.53
N ASP A 27 3.02 11.63 10.41
CA ASP A 27 2.85 11.33 11.85
C ASP A 27 1.80 10.23 12.06
N LEU A 28 0.66 10.34 11.37
CA LEU A 28 -0.40 9.35 11.46
C LEU A 28 0.03 7.98 10.90
N ILE A 29 0.77 7.97 9.80
CA ILE A 29 1.35 6.74 9.25
C ILE A 29 2.24 6.05 10.29
N ARG A 30 3.15 6.79 10.92
CA ARG A 30 4.04 6.25 11.96
C ARG A 30 3.26 5.70 13.15
N ILE A 31 2.25 6.43 13.62
CA ILE A 31 1.39 5.97 14.72
C ILE A 31 0.69 4.64 14.37
N LEU A 32 0.18 4.48 13.15
CA LEU A 32 -0.42 3.20 12.74
C LEU A 32 0.60 2.06 12.69
N GLN A 33 1.81 2.34 12.22
CA GLN A 33 2.90 1.36 12.17
C GLN A 33 3.33 0.94 13.58
N ASP A 34 3.45 1.88 14.51
CA ASP A 34 3.81 1.60 15.90
C ASP A 34 2.75 0.74 16.59
N ILE A 35 1.47 1.07 16.42
CA ILE A 35 0.36 0.27 16.97
C ILE A 35 0.29 -1.11 16.30
N TYR A 36 0.61 -1.20 15.01
CA TYR A 36 0.71 -2.50 14.33
C TYR A 36 1.80 -3.38 14.97
N LEU A 37 2.99 -2.81 15.25
CA LEU A 37 4.08 -3.53 15.91
C LEU A 37 3.68 -3.99 17.31
N GLU A 38 2.92 -3.18 18.05
CA GLU A 38 2.39 -3.53 19.37
C GLU A 38 1.37 -4.69 19.30
N LEU A 39 0.42 -4.62 18.36
CA LEU A 39 -0.69 -5.58 18.28
C LEU A 39 -0.40 -6.81 17.41
N ASN A 40 0.68 -6.77 16.63
CA ASN A 40 0.99 -7.71 15.54
C ASN A 40 -0.16 -7.86 14.52
N ARG A 41 -1.00 -6.83 14.40
CA ARG A 41 -2.10 -6.73 13.43
C ARG A 41 -2.55 -5.29 13.28
N THR A 42 -3.27 -5.00 12.20
CA THR A 42 -3.84 -3.67 11.97
C THR A 42 -4.83 -3.32 13.09
N PRO A 43 -4.72 -2.15 13.73
CA PRO A 43 -5.66 -1.77 14.79
C PRO A 43 -7.07 -1.56 14.24
N THR A 44 -8.08 -1.96 14.99
CA THR A 44 -9.49 -1.67 14.66
C THR A 44 -9.84 -0.23 15.02
N ARG A 45 -10.94 0.29 14.46
CA ARG A 45 -11.41 1.64 14.81
C ARG A 45 -11.78 1.78 16.29
N GLU A 46 -12.29 0.71 16.90
CA GLU A 46 -12.65 0.67 18.32
C GLU A 46 -11.41 0.69 19.22
N GLU A 47 -10.33 0.01 18.83
CA GLU A 47 -9.05 0.09 19.55
C GLU A 47 -8.44 1.49 19.46
N LEU A 48 -8.50 2.13 18.28
CA LEU A 48 -8.07 3.52 18.13
C LEU A 48 -8.94 4.49 18.92
N ARG A 49 -10.24 4.22 19.10
CA ARG A 49 -11.13 5.08 19.91
C ARG A 49 -10.65 5.22 21.36
N LYS A 50 -9.94 4.22 21.87
CA LYS A 50 -9.36 4.20 23.22
C LYS A 50 -7.92 4.77 23.27
N ARG A 51 -7.37 5.22 22.14
CA ARG A 51 -6.00 5.75 22.01
C ARG A 51 -6.00 7.23 21.59
N LYS A 52 -4.82 7.86 21.67
CA LYS A 52 -4.57 9.21 21.14
C LYS A 52 -3.52 9.14 20.03
N PRO A 53 -3.80 9.65 18.81
CA PRO A 53 -5.09 10.14 18.33
C PRO A 53 -6.15 9.02 18.23
N THR A 54 -7.42 9.41 18.24
CA THR A 54 -8.53 8.51 17.91
C THR A 54 -8.54 8.17 16.41
N HIS A 55 -9.54 7.44 15.91
CA HIS A 55 -9.62 7.12 14.48
C HIS A 55 -9.92 8.35 13.58
N THR A 56 -10.42 9.46 14.13
CA THR A 56 -10.92 10.61 13.35
C THR A 56 -9.83 11.28 12.49
N PRO A 57 -8.64 11.62 13.01
CA PRO A 57 -7.60 12.26 12.20
C PRO A 57 -7.16 11.41 11.00
N PHE A 58 -7.21 10.08 11.12
CA PHE A 58 -6.90 9.18 10.01
C PHE A 58 -7.95 9.26 8.89
N ILE A 59 -9.23 9.40 9.24
CA ILE A 59 -10.28 9.55 8.23
C ILE A 59 -10.19 10.93 7.57
N GLU A 60 -10.02 11.99 8.37
CA GLU A 60 -9.93 13.37 7.84
C GLU A 60 -8.75 13.57 6.90
N LYS A 61 -7.59 12.96 7.21
CA LYS A 61 -6.37 13.12 6.40
C LYS A 61 -6.31 12.23 5.17
N PHE A 62 -6.92 11.05 5.21
CA PHE A 62 -6.79 10.04 4.15
C PHE A 62 -8.12 9.73 3.44
N GLY A 63 -9.22 10.40 3.81
CA GLY A 63 -10.58 10.18 3.31
C GLY A 63 -11.25 8.93 3.87
N SER A 64 -10.48 7.91 4.28
CA SER A 64 -11.01 6.74 4.98
C SER A 64 -9.95 6.05 5.83
N TYR A 65 -10.41 5.31 6.85
CA TYR A 65 -9.50 4.50 7.67
C TYR A 65 -8.79 3.40 6.87
N THR A 66 -9.47 2.81 5.88
CA THR A 66 -8.87 1.83 4.95
C THR A 66 -7.72 2.46 4.18
N ALA A 67 -7.90 3.68 3.66
CA ALA A 67 -6.85 4.41 2.97
C ALA A 67 -5.66 4.72 3.88
N ALA A 68 -5.94 5.12 5.13
CA ALA A 68 -4.89 5.34 6.13
C ALA A 68 -4.09 4.06 6.40
N CYS A 69 -4.77 2.92 6.58
CA CYS A 69 -4.11 1.61 6.73
C CYS A 69 -3.23 1.30 5.53
N LEU A 70 -3.77 1.38 4.31
CA LEU A 70 -3.02 1.11 3.08
C LEU A 70 -1.81 2.03 2.89
N ARG A 71 -1.95 3.32 3.21
CA ARG A 71 -0.86 4.30 3.17
C ARG A 71 0.20 4.05 4.23
N ALA A 72 -0.20 3.52 5.38
CA ALA A 72 0.72 2.99 6.39
C ALA A 72 1.28 1.62 6.01
N GLY A 73 0.87 1.06 4.87
CA GLY A 73 1.21 -0.25 4.35
C GLY A 73 0.52 -1.42 5.08
N LEU A 74 -0.45 -1.15 5.95
CA LEU A 74 -1.18 -2.15 6.71
C LEU A 74 -2.31 -2.79 5.90
N ILE A 75 -2.58 -4.07 6.18
CA ILE A 75 -3.74 -4.78 5.63
C ILE A 75 -5.00 -4.36 6.38
N PRO A 76 -6.02 -3.75 5.75
CA PRO A 76 -7.23 -3.29 6.45
C PRO A 76 -8.05 -4.42 7.09
N ASN A 77 -8.69 -4.14 8.23
CA ASN A 77 -9.53 -5.06 9.02
C ASN A 77 -10.90 -5.41 8.37
N TYR A 78 -10.93 -5.91 7.14
CA TYR A 78 -12.11 -6.37 6.35
C TYR A 78 -12.87 -5.32 5.48
N GLY A 79 -13.49 -5.81 4.39
CA GLY A 79 -14.59 -5.15 3.65
C GLY A 79 -14.26 -4.64 2.25
N ARG A 80 -13.42 -3.61 2.12
CA ARG A 80 -13.18 -2.92 0.82
C ARG A 80 -11.92 -3.34 0.08
N ASN A 81 -11.11 -4.22 0.67
CA ASN A 81 -9.82 -4.65 0.11
C ASN A 81 -9.99 -5.52 -1.15
N ASN A 82 -11.08 -6.29 -1.27
CA ASN A 82 -11.19 -7.27 -2.36
C ASN A 82 -11.25 -6.61 -3.74
N ASN A 83 -12.00 -5.51 -3.90
CA ASN A 83 -12.12 -4.84 -5.20
C ASN A 83 -10.83 -4.12 -5.59
N VAL A 84 -10.19 -3.42 -4.64
CA VAL A 84 -8.90 -2.74 -4.88
C VAL A 84 -7.82 -3.77 -5.22
N TRP A 85 -7.74 -4.86 -4.45
CA TRP A 85 -6.77 -5.93 -4.71
C TRP A 85 -7.02 -6.61 -6.07
N LYS A 86 -8.25 -7.00 -6.39
CA LYS A 86 -8.60 -7.59 -7.70
C LYS A 86 -8.24 -6.67 -8.86
N ALA A 87 -8.58 -5.38 -8.74
CA ALA A 87 -8.27 -4.40 -9.76
C ALA A 87 -6.75 -4.17 -9.91
N TRP A 88 -6.02 -4.18 -8.79
CA TRP A 88 -4.56 -4.09 -8.79
C TRP A 88 -3.92 -5.34 -9.38
N GLN A 89 -4.41 -6.53 -9.04
CA GLN A 89 -3.98 -7.79 -9.64
C GLN A 89 -4.15 -7.77 -11.15
N LYS A 90 -5.33 -7.39 -11.64
CA LYS A 90 -5.58 -7.27 -13.08
C LYS A 90 -4.59 -6.30 -13.74
N HIS A 91 -4.34 -5.17 -13.08
CA HIS A 91 -3.40 -4.20 -13.58
C HIS A 91 -1.95 -4.71 -13.59
N CYS A 92 -1.54 -5.49 -12.59
CA CYS A 92 -0.24 -6.17 -12.56
C CYS A 92 -0.12 -7.16 -13.72
N GLU A 93 -1.16 -7.94 -14.03
CA GLU A 93 -1.16 -8.83 -15.20
C GLU A 93 -0.92 -8.03 -16.49
N ASP A 94 -1.63 -6.92 -16.67
CA ASP A 94 -1.52 -6.07 -17.86
C ASP A 94 -0.09 -5.52 -17.99
N MET A 95 0.51 -5.04 -16.89
CA MET A 95 1.88 -4.58 -16.87
C MET A 95 2.91 -5.70 -17.10
N ALA A 96 2.68 -6.88 -16.54
CA ALA A 96 3.56 -8.04 -16.71
C ALA A 96 3.57 -8.54 -18.17
N ARG A 97 2.43 -8.52 -18.88
CA ARG A 97 2.39 -8.81 -20.32
C ARG A 97 3.25 -7.84 -21.13
N ILE A 98 3.31 -6.57 -20.74
CA ILE A 98 4.15 -5.57 -21.41
C ILE A 98 5.63 -5.76 -21.11
N LEU A 99 5.97 -6.14 -19.87
CA LEU A 99 7.36 -6.30 -19.45
C LEU A 99 7.99 -7.62 -19.91
N TYR A 100 7.20 -8.69 -19.93
CA TYR A 100 7.72 -10.05 -20.07
C TYR A 100 7.10 -10.83 -21.25
N GLY A 101 6.08 -10.28 -21.91
CA GLY A 101 5.40 -10.94 -23.02
C GLY A 101 4.48 -12.06 -22.53
N LYS A 102 4.85 -13.32 -22.82
CA LYS A 102 4.06 -14.49 -22.44
C LYS A 102 4.14 -14.69 -20.92
N ILE A 103 3.00 -14.63 -20.26
CA ILE A 103 2.83 -14.90 -18.84
C ILE A 103 1.78 -15.99 -18.64
N GLU A 104 1.87 -16.69 -17.52
CA GLU A 104 0.83 -17.59 -17.03
C GLU A 104 0.12 -16.96 -15.84
N ILE A 105 -1.21 -17.00 -15.85
CA ILE A 105 -2.07 -16.47 -14.80
C ILE A 105 -2.87 -17.64 -14.26
N GLN A 106 -3.00 -17.72 -12.93
CA GLN A 106 -3.70 -18.82 -12.30
C GLN A 106 -4.94 -18.35 -11.55
N PHE A 107 -6.05 -19.06 -11.73
CA PHE A 107 -7.28 -18.89 -10.98
C PHE A 107 -7.34 -19.95 -9.86
N LYS A 108 -7.59 -19.49 -8.62
CA LYS A 108 -7.53 -20.26 -7.36
C LYS A 108 -7.92 -21.75 -7.46
N ASN A 109 -7.00 -22.64 -7.09
CA ASN A 109 -7.32 -23.97 -6.55
C ASN A 109 -6.88 -24.04 -5.07
N LYS A 110 -7.64 -24.75 -4.24
CA LYS A 110 -7.83 -24.42 -2.81
C LYS A 110 -6.69 -24.77 -1.86
N ASP A 111 -5.71 -25.59 -2.23
CA ASP A 111 -4.92 -26.26 -1.18
C ASP A 111 -3.41 -25.99 -1.16
N ILE A 112 -2.80 -25.32 -2.16
CA ILE A 112 -1.32 -25.19 -2.21
C ILE A 112 -0.81 -23.76 -2.35
N GLY A 113 -1.67 -22.81 -2.71
CA GLY A 113 -1.34 -21.39 -2.83
C GLY A 113 -0.38 -21.09 -3.99
N ILE A 114 -0.83 -20.23 -4.90
CA ILE A 114 -0.33 -20.13 -6.27
C ILE A 114 -0.02 -18.65 -6.54
N PRO A 115 1.06 -18.32 -7.26
CA PRO A 115 1.44 -16.93 -7.48
C PRO A 115 0.45 -16.29 -8.43
N ASP A 116 0.24 -14.97 -8.29
CA ASP A 116 -0.73 -14.26 -9.12
C ASP A 116 -0.33 -14.31 -10.61
N ILE A 117 0.98 -14.27 -10.89
CA ILE A 117 1.56 -14.31 -12.25
C ILE A 117 2.86 -15.12 -12.24
N TYR A 118 3.05 -15.98 -13.25
CA TYR A 118 4.30 -16.68 -13.52
C TYR A 118 4.90 -16.30 -14.87
N VAL A 119 6.19 -15.97 -14.86
CA VAL A 119 7.00 -15.60 -16.03
C VAL A 119 8.01 -16.72 -16.28
N GLN A 120 7.62 -17.70 -17.10
CA GLN A 120 8.35 -18.96 -17.30
C GLN A 120 9.79 -18.77 -17.76
N ASN A 121 10.01 -17.88 -18.74
CA ASN A 121 11.33 -17.66 -19.34
C ASN A 121 12.32 -16.95 -18.41
N GLN A 122 11.88 -16.48 -17.25
CA GLN A 122 12.74 -15.83 -16.25
C GLN A 122 12.72 -16.55 -14.90
N SER A 123 12.04 -17.71 -14.79
CA SER A 123 11.81 -18.40 -13.52
C SER A 123 11.33 -17.44 -12.42
N LEU A 124 10.40 -16.55 -12.77
CA LEU A 124 9.98 -15.43 -11.92
C LEU A 124 8.49 -15.55 -11.56
N PHE A 125 8.20 -15.55 -10.27
CA PHE A 125 6.86 -15.39 -9.72
C PHE A 125 6.61 -13.95 -9.32
N ILE A 126 5.42 -13.44 -9.62
CA ILE A 126 4.98 -12.10 -9.22
C ILE A 126 3.70 -12.23 -8.39
N GLU A 127 3.73 -11.62 -7.21
CA GLU A 127 2.61 -11.57 -6.26
C GLU A 127 2.12 -10.12 -6.14
N ALA A 128 0.87 -9.88 -6.55
CA ALA A 128 0.22 -8.58 -6.47
C ALA A 128 -0.33 -8.36 -5.05
N LYS A 129 0.21 -7.34 -4.37
CA LYS A 129 -0.20 -6.96 -3.02
C LYS A 129 -0.66 -5.52 -2.99
N THR A 130 -1.60 -5.21 -2.11
CA THR A 130 -1.89 -3.80 -1.82
C THR A 130 -0.75 -3.17 -1.01
N CYS A 131 -0.09 -3.95 -0.16
CA CYS A 131 1.00 -3.52 0.70
C CYS A 131 1.78 -4.71 1.30
N GLY A 132 2.97 -4.44 1.86
CA GLY A 132 3.90 -5.46 2.37
C GLY A 132 4.00 -5.66 3.88
N TYR A 133 3.02 -5.28 4.71
CA TYR A 133 3.15 -5.38 6.18
C TYR A 133 2.84 -6.75 6.78
N ARG A 134 2.88 -7.84 6.01
CA ARG A 134 2.95 -9.18 6.61
C ARG A 134 4.30 -9.77 6.31
N ASP A 135 4.82 -10.51 7.28
CA ASP A 135 5.85 -11.50 7.05
C ASP A 135 5.35 -12.44 5.93
N PHE A 136 6.03 -12.43 4.78
CA PHE A 136 5.74 -13.28 3.65
C PHE A 136 6.59 -14.56 3.61
N LYS A 137 7.14 -15.01 4.74
CA LYS A 137 7.99 -16.21 4.84
C LYS A 137 7.37 -17.42 4.14
N GLN A 138 6.09 -17.68 4.35
CA GLN A 138 5.42 -18.81 3.69
C GLN A 138 5.42 -18.70 2.17
N GLN A 139 5.21 -17.50 1.61
CA GLN A 139 5.30 -17.27 0.17
C GLN A 139 6.74 -17.35 -0.33
N ILE A 140 7.69 -16.82 0.44
CA ILE A 140 9.12 -16.83 0.12
C ILE A 140 9.62 -18.28 0.08
N GLU A 141 9.40 -19.06 1.15
CA GLU A 141 9.75 -20.48 1.25
C GLU A 141 9.11 -21.28 0.11
N ARG A 142 7.83 -21.01 -0.19
CA ARG A 142 7.13 -21.70 -1.28
C ARG A 142 7.78 -21.43 -2.63
N TYR A 143 7.90 -20.16 -3.01
CA TYR A 143 8.27 -19.80 -4.37
C TYR A 143 9.77 -19.85 -4.61
N CYS A 144 10.59 -19.52 -3.61
CA CYS A 144 12.05 -19.50 -3.79
C CYS A 144 12.71 -20.88 -3.65
N SER A 145 11.96 -21.94 -3.34
CA SER A 145 12.47 -23.29 -3.08
C SER A 145 13.23 -23.95 -4.24
N ASN A 146 13.03 -23.49 -5.48
CA ASN A 146 13.61 -24.09 -6.69
C ASN A 146 14.35 -23.04 -7.55
N ASP A 147 15.15 -22.16 -6.93
CA ASP A 147 15.88 -21.06 -7.60
C ASP A 147 14.98 -20.06 -8.36
N HIS A 148 13.67 -20.07 -8.10
CA HIS A 148 12.79 -19.08 -8.69
C HIS A 148 12.91 -17.77 -7.93
N ARG A 149 12.85 -16.67 -8.67
CA ARG A 149 12.75 -15.34 -8.11
C ARG A 149 11.31 -15.04 -7.74
N LEU A 150 11.13 -14.20 -6.72
CA LEU A 150 9.83 -13.71 -6.28
C LEU A 150 9.82 -12.19 -6.25
N GLU A 151 8.87 -11.59 -6.96
CA GLU A 151 8.61 -10.16 -6.92
C GLU A 151 7.26 -9.86 -6.26
N PHE A 152 7.27 -9.06 -5.20
CA PHE A 152 6.05 -8.49 -4.64
C PHE A 152 5.75 -7.16 -5.32
N TRP A 153 4.70 -7.11 -6.15
CA TRP A 153 4.23 -5.89 -6.80
C TRP A 153 3.18 -5.21 -5.92
N CYS A 154 3.63 -4.21 -5.17
CA CYS A 154 2.86 -3.57 -4.11
C CYS A 154 2.31 -2.20 -4.53
N ILE A 155 1.07 -1.86 -4.16
CA ILE A 155 0.59 -0.47 -4.32
C ILE A 155 1.40 0.47 -3.42
N PHE A 156 1.54 0.12 -2.14
CA PHE A 156 2.19 0.94 -1.12
C PHE A 156 3.41 0.25 -0.51
N LYS A 157 4.39 1.07 -0.08
CA LYS A 157 5.60 0.58 0.59
C LYS A 157 5.29 -0.14 1.89
N GLY A 158 5.86 -1.34 2.02
CA GLY A 158 5.67 -2.26 3.12
C GLY A 158 6.86 -2.35 4.08
N ILE A 159 6.74 -3.28 5.03
CA ILE A 159 7.93 -3.95 5.60
C ILE A 159 8.45 -4.90 4.51
N GLU A 160 9.76 -4.95 4.32
CA GLU A 160 10.39 -5.82 3.34
C GLU A 160 11.14 -6.93 4.09
N THR A 161 10.85 -8.18 3.77
CA THR A 161 11.64 -9.32 4.22
C THR A 161 12.87 -9.43 3.32
N LYS A 162 14.06 -9.30 3.91
CA LYS A 162 15.32 -9.46 3.17
C LYS A 162 15.51 -10.93 2.78
N HIS A 163 15.68 -11.18 1.49
CA HIS A 163 15.98 -12.49 0.93
C HIS A 163 16.54 -12.30 -0.49
N ASP A 164 17.58 -13.06 -0.86
CA ASP A 164 18.35 -12.82 -2.10
C ASP A 164 17.52 -13.01 -3.38
N MET A 165 16.56 -13.94 -3.34
CA MET A 165 15.64 -14.20 -4.45
C MET A 165 14.39 -13.31 -4.46
N VAL A 166 14.24 -12.39 -3.49
CA VAL A 166 13.01 -11.61 -3.30
C VAL A 166 13.23 -10.14 -3.63
N SER A 167 12.29 -9.54 -4.34
CA SER A 167 12.29 -8.12 -4.66
C SER A 167 10.92 -7.49 -4.43
N TYR A 168 10.90 -6.23 -4.01
CA TYR A 168 9.68 -5.46 -3.80
C TYR A 168 9.64 -4.33 -4.82
N ILE A 169 8.59 -4.32 -5.64
CA ILE A 169 8.38 -3.31 -6.68
C ILE A 169 7.10 -2.56 -6.36
N TYR A 170 7.18 -1.24 -6.32
CA TYR A 170 6.06 -0.39 -5.92
C TYR A 170 5.34 0.23 -7.10
N ALA A 171 4.04 0.53 -6.95
CA ALA A 171 3.23 1.16 -7.99
C ALA A 171 3.85 2.46 -8.53
N LYS A 172 4.60 3.20 -7.70
CA LYS A 172 5.30 4.42 -8.14
C LYS A 172 6.39 4.10 -9.17
N ASP A 173 7.10 2.99 -9.00
CA ASP A 173 8.19 2.58 -9.87
C ASP A 173 7.66 1.85 -11.11
N LEU A 174 6.60 1.04 -10.96
CA LEU A 174 5.84 0.51 -12.08
C LEU A 174 5.27 1.63 -12.96
N ALA A 175 4.72 2.69 -12.36
CA ALA A 175 4.23 3.84 -13.12
C ALA A 175 5.33 4.51 -13.96
N LYS A 176 6.52 4.73 -13.38
CA LYS A 176 7.67 5.28 -14.11
C LYS A 176 8.10 4.35 -15.25
N LYS A 177 8.15 3.05 -14.98
CA LYS A 177 8.52 2.04 -15.98
C LYS A 177 7.53 2.02 -17.13
N MET A 178 6.23 1.97 -16.86
CA MET A 178 5.18 2.01 -17.89
C MET A 178 5.24 3.30 -18.70
N LYS A 179 5.45 4.44 -18.04
CA LYS A 179 5.64 5.73 -18.72
C LYS A 179 6.82 5.70 -19.69
N SER A 180 7.95 5.11 -19.28
CA SER A 180 9.15 4.99 -20.12
C SER A 180 8.95 4.08 -21.35
N LEU A 181 8.00 3.15 -21.28
CA LEU A 181 7.62 2.25 -22.37
C LEU A 181 6.48 2.82 -23.25
N GLY A 182 6.14 4.10 -23.08
CA GLY A 182 5.04 4.74 -23.82
C GLY A 182 3.63 4.36 -23.37
N ARG A 183 3.49 3.54 -22.31
CA ARG A 183 2.20 3.08 -21.77
C ARG A 183 1.65 4.03 -20.71
N GLN A 184 1.24 5.23 -21.16
CA GLN A 184 0.66 6.25 -20.29
C GLN A 184 -0.61 5.76 -19.59
N ASP A 185 -1.44 4.97 -20.28
CA ASP A 185 -2.66 4.37 -19.74
C ASP A 185 -2.38 3.52 -18.48
N LEU A 186 -1.35 2.67 -18.54
CA LEU A 186 -0.94 1.84 -17.42
C LEU A 186 -0.27 2.67 -16.32
N ALA A 187 0.54 3.67 -16.69
CA ALA A 187 1.19 4.55 -15.72
C ALA A 187 0.17 5.38 -14.92
N VAL A 188 -0.85 5.94 -15.58
CA VAL A 188 -1.93 6.71 -14.95
C VAL A 188 -2.74 5.83 -14.00
N LYS A 189 -3.05 4.60 -14.39
CA LYS A 189 -3.77 3.66 -13.53
C LYS A 189 -3.00 3.33 -12.25
N CYS A 190 -1.67 3.15 -12.30
CA CYS A 190 -0.83 3.07 -11.10
C CYS A 190 -0.98 4.31 -10.18
N GLN A 191 -1.00 5.52 -10.75
CA GLN A 191 -1.18 6.75 -9.97
C GLN A 191 -2.57 6.85 -9.34
N GLN A 192 -3.62 6.36 -9.99
CA GLN A 192 -4.98 6.29 -9.42
C GLN A 192 -5.02 5.40 -8.17
N PHE A 193 -4.36 4.23 -8.22
CA PHE A 193 -4.21 3.35 -7.05
C PHE A 193 -3.46 4.05 -5.90
N ILE A 194 -2.33 4.69 -6.19
CA ILE A 194 -1.53 5.41 -5.18
C ILE A 194 -2.38 6.49 -4.49
N ARG A 195 -3.14 7.27 -5.27
CA ARG A 195 -3.99 8.34 -4.73
C ARG A 195 -5.21 7.82 -3.97
N ASN A 196 -5.49 6.52 -4.01
CA ASN A 196 -6.70 5.92 -3.48
C ASN A 196 -7.97 6.56 -4.09
N ILE A 197 -7.88 6.95 -5.37
CA ILE A 197 -8.99 7.50 -6.18
C ILE A 197 -9.48 6.43 -7.17
N PHE A 198 -8.99 5.20 -7.08
CA PHE A 198 -9.40 4.13 -7.99
C PHE A 198 -10.92 3.86 -7.86
N ASN A 199 -11.64 4.16 -8.93
CA ASN A 199 -13.02 3.79 -9.19
C ASN A 199 -13.04 3.07 -10.54
N GLU A 200 -13.64 1.87 -10.62
CA GLU A 200 -13.74 1.08 -11.87
C GLU A 200 -14.44 1.86 -13.00
N GLU A 201 -15.27 2.84 -12.67
CA GLU A 201 -16.04 3.65 -13.62
C GLU A 201 -15.28 4.87 -14.19
N GLN A 202 -14.12 5.23 -13.62
CA GLN A 202 -13.34 6.36 -14.13
C GLN A 202 -12.53 5.95 -15.36
N ARG A 203 -13.15 6.06 -16.54
CA ARG A 203 -12.45 6.05 -17.84
C ARG A 203 -11.33 7.08 -17.79
N THR A 204 -10.13 6.65 -18.18
CA THR A 204 -8.94 7.47 -18.40
C THR A 204 -9.30 8.74 -19.17
N LEU A 205 -9.28 9.88 -18.49
CA LEU A 205 -9.14 11.15 -19.17
C LEU A 205 -7.67 11.25 -19.58
N VAL A 206 -7.48 11.21 -20.89
CA VAL A 206 -6.20 11.36 -21.61
C VAL A 206 -5.57 12.70 -21.26
#